data_AF-A0A2V6UHB0-F1
#
_entry.id   AF-A0A2V6UHB0-F1
#
_cell.length_a   1.000
_cell.length_b   1.000
_cell.length_c   1.000
_cell.angle_alpha   90.00
_cell.angle_beta   90.00
_cell.angle_gamma   90.00
#
_symmetry.space_group_name_H-M   'P 1'
#
loop_
_entity.id
_entity.type
_entity.pdbx_description
1 polymer ?
#
loop_
_entity_poly.entity_id
_entity_poly.type
_entity_poly.pdbx_seq_one_letter_code
_entity_poly.pdbx_strand_id
1 'polypeptide(L)'
;MAWFVPTLLGLLVVTFVISRVIPADPVGLVAGETATPAQVAALRRELGFDRPLPVQFVDYVARLVRGDMGQSLYTRRPIAADLAHRLPATIELTVVAMVVSVVVGIPLGVLSALWRNSLLDHTLRV
;
A
#
# COMPACT_ATOMS: atom_id res chain seq x y z
N MET A 1 9.35 -14.30 -10.74
CA MET A 1 7.91 -14.42 -10.41
C MET A 1 7.64 -15.03 -9.02
N ALA A 2 8.36 -16.06 -8.56
CA ALA A 2 8.04 -16.78 -7.32
C ALA A 2 7.92 -15.91 -6.05
N TRP A 3 8.71 -14.82 -5.95
CA TRP A 3 8.66 -13.90 -4.81
C TRP A 3 7.44 -12.97 -4.78
N PHE A 4 6.77 -12.78 -5.91
CA PHE A 4 5.66 -11.81 -6.01
C PHE A 4 4.48 -12.19 -5.11
N VAL A 5 4.11 -13.47 -5.12
CA VAL A 5 2.98 -14.00 -4.33
C VAL A 5 3.19 -13.80 -2.83
N PRO A 6 4.30 -14.25 -2.21
CA PRO A 6 4.52 -14.04 -0.78
C PRO A 6 4.68 -12.56 -0.41
N THR A 7 5.30 -11.74 -1.27
CA THR A 7 5.37 -10.29 -1.00
C THR A 7 4.01 -9.62 -1.02
N LEU A 8 3.14 -9.99 -1.96
CA LEU A 8 1.79 -9.44 -2.06
C LEU A 8 0.93 -9.89 -0.88
N LEU A 9 1.02 -11.17 -0.51
CA LEU A 9 0.34 -11.72 0.66
C LEU A 9 0.78 -11.00 1.94
N GLY A 10 2.09 -10.81 2.12
CA GLY A 10 2.64 -10.06 3.26
C GLY A 10 2.12 -8.62 3.30
N LEU A 11 2.12 -7.93 2.17
CA LEU A 11 1.56 -6.58 2.07
C LEU A 11 0.07 -6.52 2.43
N LEU A 12 -0.74 -7.47 1.95
CA LEU A 12 -2.17 -7.57 2.26
C LEU A 12 -2.39 -7.79 3.76
N VAL A 13 -1.62 -8.67 4.39
CA VAL A 13 -1.70 -8.92 5.84
C VAL A 13 -1.32 -7.66 6.61
N VAL A 14 -0.20 -7.03 6.28
CA VAL A 14 0.28 -5.82 6.98
C VAL A 14 -0.73 -4.68 6.84
N THR A 15 -1.22 -4.40 5.64
CA THR A 15 -2.22 -3.34 5.41
C THR A 15 -3.56 -3.63 6.09
N PHE A 16 -3.99 -4.89 6.10
CA PHE A 16 -5.18 -5.32 6.84
C PHE A 16 -5.04 -5.10 8.34
N VAL A 17 -3.90 -5.50 8.92
CA VAL A 17 -3.63 -5.30 10.35
C VAL A 17 -3.56 -3.81 10.69
N ILE A 18 -2.86 -3.02 9.88
CA ILE A 18 -2.77 -1.56 10.07
C ILE A 18 -4.15 -0.90 10.01
N SER A 19 -5.01 -1.30 9.08
CA SER A 19 -6.32 -0.67 8.91
C SER A 19 -7.38 -1.12 9.94
N ARG A 20 -7.26 -2.33 10.51
CA ARG A 20 -8.31 -2.90 11.38
C ARG A 20 -7.90 -3.16 12.84
N VAL A 21 -6.61 -3.36 13.12
CA VAL A 21 -6.12 -3.74 14.46
C VAL A 21 -5.43 -2.57 15.16
N ILE A 22 -4.69 -1.74 14.42
CA ILE A 22 -3.97 -0.59 15.01
C ILE A 22 -4.92 0.50 15.53
N PRO A 23 -6.01 0.87 14.85
CA PRO A 23 -6.94 1.87 15.38
C PRO A 23 -7.66 1.30 16.61
N ALA A 24 -7.69 2.07 17.71
CA ALA A 24 -8.34 1.64 18.96
C ALA A 24 -9.85 1.37 18.81
N ASP A 25 -10.55 2.14 17.96
CA ASP A 25 -11.90 1.82 17.49
C ASP A 25 -12.15 2.39 16.07
N PRO A 26 -11.85 1.63 15.01
CA PRO A 26 -12.05 2.11 13.64
C PRO A 26 -13.53 2.39 13.34
N VAL A 27 -14.46 1.69 13.98
CA VAL A 27 -15.90 1.91 13.79
C VAL A 27 -16.35 3.15 14.54
N GLY A 28 -15.86 3.36 15.77
CA GLY A 28 -16.12 4.57 16.55
C GLY A 28 -15.62 5.84 15.84
N LEU A 29 -14.43 5.79 15.22
CA LEU A 29 -13.90 6.90 14.41
C LEU A 29 -14.79 7.22 13.20
N VAL A 30 -15.37 6.19 12.56
CA VAL A 30 -16.25 6.37 11.40
C VAL A 30 -17.62 6.89 11.80
N ALA A 31 -18.17 6.37 12.91
CA ALA A 31 -19.46 6.76 13.44
C ALA A 31 -19.46 8.22 13.94
N GLY A 32 -18.30 8.71 14.41
CA GLY A 32 -18.12 10.06 14.93
C GLY A 32 -18.40 10.15 16.44
N GLU A 33 -17.83 11.16 17.09
CA GLU A 33 -17.87 11.32 18.55
C GLU A 33 -19.29 11.50 19.12
N THR A 34 -20.26 11.87 18.28
CA THR A 34 -21.67 12.07 18.64
C THR A 34 -22.56 10.85 18.40
N ALA A 35 -22.02 9.75 17.88
CA ALA A 35 -22.81 8.54 17.62
C ALA A 35 -23.21 7.83 18.91
N THR A 36 -24.49 7.47 19.01
CA THR A 36 -24.97 6.67 20.14
C THR A 36 -24.34 5.26 20.12
N PRO A 37 -24.17 4.60 21.29
CA PRO A 37 -23.64 3.23 21.35
C PRO A 37 -24.42 2.24 20.46
N ALA A 38 -25.72 2.44 20.31
CA ALA A 38 -26.58 1.63 19.45
C ALA A 38 -26.25 1.80 17.95
N GLN A 39 -25.95 3.03 17.51
CA GLN A 39 -25.53 3.31 16.13
C GLN A 39 -24.14 2.73 15.83
N VAL A 40 -23.20 2.83 16.77
CA VAL A 40 -21.87 2.22 16.63
C VAL A 40 -21.97 0.70 16.53
N ALA A 41 -22.81 0.05 17.34
CA ALA A 41 -23.02 -1.39 17.29
C ALA A 41 -23.74 -1.87 16.01
N ALA A 42 -24.65 -1.06 15.47
CA ALA A 42 -25.26 -1.34 14.17
C ALA A 42 -24.23 -1.24 13.03
N LEU A 43 -23.44 -0.16 13.02
CA LEU A 43 -22.38 0.04 12.02
C LEU A 43 -21.28 -1.02 12.10
N ARG A 44 -20.94 -1.48 13.31
CA ARG A 44 -19.95 -2.56 13.52
C ARG A 44 -20.39 -3.87 12.87
N ARG A 45 -21.68 -4.20 12.95
CA ARG A 45 -22.27 -5.37 12.28
C ARG A 45 -22.34 -5.18 10.76
N GLU A 46 -22.73 -4.00 10.30
CA GLU A 46 -22.83 -3.70 8.87
C GLU A 46 -21.45 -3.76 8.17
N LEU A 47 -20.41 -3.26 8.83
CA LEU A 47 -19.03 -3.33 8.33
C LEU A 47 -18.36 -4.70 8.59
N GLY A 48 -19.04 -5.61 9.30
CA GLY A 48 -18.56 -6.95 9.63
C GLY A 48 -17.36 -6.99 10.58
N PHE A 49 -17.17 -5.95 11.39
CA PHE A 49 -16.13 -5.84 12.42
C PHE A 49 -16.47 -6.65 13.68
N ASP A 50 -17.67 -7.22 13.77
CA ASP A 50 -18.10 -8.16 14.81
C ASP A 50 -17.63 -9.61 14.55
N ARG A 51 -17.20 -9.91 13.32
CA ARG A 51 -16.75 -11.25 12.91
C ARG A 51 -15.30 -11.53 13.32
N PRO A 52 -14.88 -12.81 13.45
CA PRO A 52 -13.49 -13.15 13.73
C PRO A 52 -12.52 -12.58 12.68
N LEU A 53 -11.33 -12.12 13.11
CA LEU A 53 -10.32 -11.53 12.22
C LEU A 53 -9.98 -12.39 10.98
N PRO A 54 -9.85 -13.73 11.07
CA PRO A 54 -9.58 -14.55 9.89
C PRO A 54 -10.70 -14.47 8.84
N VAL A 55 -11.97 -14.41 9.28
CA VAL A 55 -13.12 -14.28 8.38
C VAL A 55 -13.11 -12.91 7.72
N GLN A 56 -12.82 -11.85 8.48
CA GLN A 56 -12.67 -10.51 7.94
C GLN A 56 -11.55 -10.41 6.88
N PHE A 57 -10.43 -11.11 7.08
CA PHE A 57 -9.32 -11.13 6.14
C PHE A 57 -9.69 -11.87 4.84
N VAL A 58 -10.34 -13.04 4.94
CA VAL A 58 -10.78 -13.80 3.78
C VAL A 58 -11.78 -12.99 2.94
N ASP A 59 -12.77 -12.35 3.58
CA ASP A 59 -13.72 -11.47 2.90
C ASP A 59 -13.03 -10.28 2.22
N TYR A 60 -12.06 -9.67 2.91
CA TYR A 60 -11.26 -8.57 2.36
C TYR A 60 -10.51 -8.99 1.09
N VAL A 61 -9.81 -10.12 1.13
CA VAL A 61 -9.08 -10.64 -0.03
C VAL A 61 -10.04 -11.04 -1.15
N ALA A 62 -11.16 -11.69 -0.82
CA ALA A 62 -12.16 -12.10 -1.81
C ALA A 62 -12.78 -10.91 -2.57
N ARG A 63 -13.08 -9.81 -1.86
CA ARG A 63 -13.56 -8.57 -2.47
C ARG A 63 -12.49 -7.93 -3.35
N LEU A 64 -11.24 -7.89 -2.87
CA LEU A 64 -10.13 -7.29 -3.60
C LEU A 64 -9.84 -8.02 -4.92
N VAL A 65 -9.87 -9.35 -4.93
CA VAL A 65 -9.70 -10.16 -6.15
C VAL A 65 -10.83 -9.92 -7.16
N ARG A 66 -12.04 -9.59 -6.69
CA ARG A 66 -13.17 -9.19 -7.54
C ARG A 66 -13.11 -7.74 -8.02
N GLY A 67 -12.06 -7.00 -7.64
CA GLY A 67 -11.88 -5.58 -7.95
C GLY A 67 -12.66 -4.63 -7.03
N ASP A 68 -13.31 -5.15 -5.98
CA ASP A 68 -14.00 -4.33 -5.00
C ASP A 68 -13.04 -3.97 -3.85
N MET A 69 -12.49 -2.76 -3.92
CA MET A 69 -11.63 -2.21 -2.87
C MET A 69 -12.42 -1.66 -1.68
N GLY A 70 -13.73 -1.46 -1.84
CA GLY A 70 -14.60 -0.86 -0.84
C GLY A 70 -14.46 0.67 -0.70
N GLN A 71 -14.99 1.16 0.41
CA GLN A 71 -14.99 2.57 0.78
C GLN A 71 -13.93 2.84 1.84
N SER A 72 -13.26 3.98 1.75
CA SER A 72 -12.35 4.45 2.77
C SER A 72 -13.13 4.86 4.01
N LEU A 73 -12.75 4.30 5.16
CA LEU A 73 -13.33 4.65 6.46
C LEU A 73 -13.01 6.11 6.86
N TYR A 74 -11.94 6.69 6.30
CA TYR A 74 -11.51 8.06 6.61
C TYR A 74 -12.12 9.10 5.68
N THR A 75 -12.02 8.88 4.36
CA THR A 75 -12.45 9.85 3.35
C THR A 75 -13.91 9.66 2.94
N ARG A 76 -14.55 8.54 3.34
CA ARG A 76 -15.91 8.13 2.94
C ARG A 76 -16.11 8.09 1.42
N ARG A 77 -15.02 7.86 0.68
CA ARG A 77 -14.99 7.77 -0.79
C ARG A 77 -14.52 6.39 -1.23
N PRO A 78 -14.86 5.95 -2.46
CA PRO A 78 -14.36 4.72 -3.02
C PRO A 78 -12.83 4.75 -3.05
N ILE A 79 -12.18 3.71 -2.51
CA ILE A 79 -10.70 3.65 -2.48
C ILE A 79 -10.12 3.70 -3.90
N ALA A 80 -10.82 3.13 -4.88
CA ALA A 80 -10.44 3.19 -6.28
C ALA A 80 -10.36 4.63 -6.83
N ALA A 81 -11.25 5.53 -6.38
CA ALA A 81 -11.22 6.93 -6.80
C ALA A 81 -10.03 7.68 -6.19
N ASP A 82 -9.75 7.44 -4.90
CA ASP A 82 -8.58 8.01 -4.22
C ASP A 82 -7.27 7.51 -4.88
N LEU A 83 -7.23 6.24 -5.27
CA LEU A 83 -6.11 5.66 -5.99
C LEU A 83 -5.96 6.27 -7.39
N ALA A 84 -7.04 6.38 -8.16
CA ALA A 84 -7.04 7.00 -9.48
C ALA A 84 -6.55 8.46 -9.46
N HIS A 85 -6.81 9.18 -8.36
CA HIS A 85 -6.33 10.55 -8.21
C HIS A 85 -4.83 10.64 -7.87
N ARG A 86 -4.28 9.64 -7.16
CA ARG A 86 -2.88 9.64 -6.71
C ARG A 86 -1.92 8.93 -7.67
N LEU A 87 -2.39 7.92 -8.38
CA LEU A 87 -1.58 7.13 -9.32
C LEU A 87 -0.85 7.96 -10.36
N PRO A 88 -1.46 8.97 -11.02
CA PRO A 88 -0.76 9.76 -12.05
C PRO A 88 0.51 10.42 -11.53
N ALA A 89 0.46 11.00 -10.33
CA ALA A 89 1.62 11.65 -9.72
C ALA A 89 2.74 10.65 -9.42
N THR A 90 2.41 9.45 -8.91
CA THR A 90 3.41 8.40 -8.67
C THR A 90 4.03 7.89 -9.97
N ILE A 91 3.23 7.72 -11.02
CA ILE A 91 3.73 7.31 -12.34
C ILE A 91 4.67 8.38 -12.90
N GLU A 92 4.28 9.65 -12.85
CA GLU A 92 5.11 10.77 -13.29
C GLU A 92 6.46 10.80 -12.56
N LEU A 93 6.45 10.73 -11.23
CA LEU A 93 7.66 10.69 -10.42
C LEU A 93 8.54 9.48 -10.74
N THR A 94 7.93 8.30 -10.92
CA THR A 94 8.64 7.06 -11.24
C THR A 94 9.31 7.16 -12.61
N VAL A 95 8.61 7.72 -13.60
CA VAL A 95 9.13 7.90 -14.96
C VAL A 95 10.30 8.89 -14.94
N VAL A 96 10.16 10.03 -14.27
CA VAL A 96 11.25 11.01 -14.15
C VAL A 96 12.46 10.40 -13.44
N ALA A 97 12.25 9.71 -12.31
CA ALA A 97 13.31 9.05 -11.57
C ALA A 97 14.02 7.98 -12.42
N MET A 98 13.27 7.21 -13.21
CA MET A 98 13.82 6.20 -14.11
C MET A 98 14.64 6.85 -15.22
N VAL A 99 14.17 7.94 -15.83
CA VAL A 99 14.92 8.69 -16.85
C VAL A 99 16.23 9.21 -16.26
N VAL A 100 16.20 9.85 -15.09
CA VAL A 100 17.40 10.34 -14.41
C VAL A 100 18.35 9.18 -14.08
N SER A 101 17.82 8.08 -13.57
CA SER A 101 18.59 6.87 -13.25
C SER A 101 19.28 6.28 -14.47
N VAL A 102 18.62 6.25 -15.63
CA VAL A 102 19.20 5.78 -16.88
C VAL A 102 20.27 6.76 -17.38
N VAL A 103 19.95 8.06 -17.42
CA VAL A 103 20.84 9.11 -17.93
C VAL A 103 22.11 9.25 -17.09
N VAL A 104 22.04 9.04 -15.78
CA VAL A 104 23.20 9.16 -14.88
C VAL A 104 23.85 7.79 -14.65
N GLY A 105 23.04 6.76 -14.39
CA GLY A 105 23.52 5.42 -14.04
C GLY A 105 24.22 4.70 -15.19
N ILE A 106 23.76 4.83 -16.44
CA ILE A 106 24.43 4.19 -17.58
C ILE A 106 25.81 4.82 -17.81
N PRO A 107 25.99 6.15 -17.96
CA PRO A 107 27.32 6.73 -18.15
C PRO A 107 28.28 6.43 -17.00
N LEU A 108 27.82 6.51 -15.74
CA LEU A 108 28.65 6.15 -14.60
C LEU A 108 29.05 4.67 -14.61
N GLY A 109 28.13 3.78 -14.96
CA GLY A 109 28.41 2.36 -15.13
C GLY A 109 29.42 2.08 -16.25
N VAL A 110 29.32 2.79 -17.37
CA VAL A 110 30.26 2.68 -18.50
C VAL A 110 31.63 3.22 -18.13
N LEU A 111 31.72 4.40 -17.49
CA LEU A 111 32.99 4.98 -17.02
C LEU A 111 33.69 4.05 -16.02
N SER A 112 32.94 3.48 -15.07
CA SER A 112 33.46 2.48 -14.13
C SER A 112 33.96 1.22 -14.85
N ALA A 113 33.29 0.78 -15.91
CA ALA A 113 33.72 -0.37 -16.70
C ALA A 113 34.99 -0.10 -17.54
N LEU A 114 35.13 1.11 -18.09
CA LEU A 114 36.29 1.53 -18.90
C LEU A 114 37.53 1.80 -18.05
N TRP A 115 37.38 2.29 -16.83
CA TRP A 115 38.45 2.45 -15.84
C TRP A 115 38.55 1.29 -14.86
N ARG A 116 38.16 0.09 -15.28
CA ARG A 116 38.50 -1.14 -14.56
C ARG A 116 40.01 -1.17 -14.33
N ASN A 117 40.41 -1.31 -13.06
CA ASN A 117 41.78 -1.27 -12.53
C ASN A 117 42.41 0.11 -12.19
N SER A 118 41.64 1.21 -12.12
CA SER A 118 42.10 2.51 -11.56
C SER A 118 41.68 2.70 -10.09
N LEU A 119 42.35 3.57 -9.34
CA LEU A 119 42.10 3.91 -7.92
C LEU A 119 40.64 4.31 -7.61
N LEU A 120 39.86 4.69 -8.63
CA LEU A 120 38.42 4.97 -8.55
C LEU A 120 37.54 3.70 -8.44
N ASP A 121 38.03 2.51 -8.82
CA ASP A 121 37.29 1.24 -8.70
C ASP A 121 37.20 0.75 -7.25
N HIS A 122 38.10 1.22 -6.37
CA HIS A 122 38.17 0.74 -4.99
C HIS A 122 37.25 1.48 -4.02
N THR A 123 36.89 2.74 -4.32
CA THR A 123 35.97 3.54 -3.48
C THR A 123 34.50 3.34 -3.80
N LEU A 124 34.16 2.77 -4.97
CA LEU A 124 32.79 2.56 -5.44
C LEU A 124 32.25 1.15 -5.21
N ARG A 125 33.04 0.27 -4.57
CA ARG A 125 32.72 -1.16 -4.36
C ARG A 125 32.22 -1.50 -2.95
N VAL A 126 31.95 -0.51 -2.09
CA VAL A 126 31.34 -0.67 -0.76
C VAL A 126 30.03 0.10 -0.69
#